data_AF-A0A453PPY4-F1
#
_entry.id   AF-A0A453PPY4-F1
#
_cell.length_a   1.000
_cell.length_b   1.000
_cell.length_c   1.000
_cell.angle_alpha   90.00
_cell.angle_beta   90.00
_cell.angle_gamma   90.00
#
_symmetry.space_group_name_H-M   'P 1'
#
loop_
_entity.id
_entity.type
_entity.pdbx_description
1 polymer ?
#
loop_
_entity_poly.entity_id
_entity_poly.type
_entity_poly.pdbx_seq_one_letter_code
_entity_poly.pdbx_strand_id
1 'polypeptide(L)'
;QATWAQIRLSYCRLSTRTEGHIIIEDLPKDTLKDIITDAFARIDKMVNTLHRCGSKVIRDIVVKSLSELLAHGDTSDYHKSYSVLIESWVKITLKDFANDQNMDSAPLLYHSLMGYPSPLPKKLIGSILEQELLKYGEMESRATMLCGNMQIRIIDILLNELYCSKEYYLDRSKVLVRKAHALRSSGVQNISRCLESLSEAISLLRSILLDSSRGNAIVMHELAIAYCLHAHCAQEANRGGKVIFDDARSAVGLWSKMGTSHHSSPGVIFQQPSETLVPLLCSLVDLLAMKVSQS
;
A
#
# COMPACT_ATOMS: atom_id res chain seq x y z
N GLN A 1 16.71 12.60 -22.03
CA GLN A 1 15.57 13.06 -22.86
C GLN A 1 15.12 12.00 -23.88
N ALA A 2 16.03 11.29 -24.58
CA ALA A 2 15.66 10.29 -25.61
C ALA A 2 14.80 9.13 -25.10
N THR A 3 15.09 8.53 -23.93
CA THR A 3 14.28 7.44 -23.35
C THR A 3 12.85 7.87 -23.06
N TRP A 4 12.68 9.06 -22.47
CA TRP A 4 11.38 9.68 -22.19
C TRP A 4 10.59 9.97 -23.46
N ALA A 5 11.26 10.54 -24.47
CA ALA A 5 10.66 10.79 -25.77
C ALA A 5 10.24 9.50 -26.48
N GLN A 6 11.04 8.44 -26.40
CA GLN A 6 10.75 7.17 -27.05
C GLN A 6 9.60 6.43 -26.37
N ILE A 7 9.53 6.43 -25.04
CA ILE A 7 8.39 5.84 -24.30
C ILE A 7 7.13 6.68 -24.52
N ARG A 8 7.23 8.01 -24.48
CA ARG A 8 6.12 8.91 -24.77
C ARG A 8 5.64 8.77 -26.21
N LEU A 9 6.52 8.57 -27.19
CA LEU A 9 6.14 8.28 -28.58
C LEU A 9 5.46 6.93 -28.72
N SER A 10 5.97 5.89 -28.04
CA SER A 10 5.31 4.58 -27.98
C SER A 10 3.92 4.69 -27.37
N TYR A 11 3.74 5.53 -26.34
CA TYR A 11 2.46 5.70 -25.67
C TYR A 11 1.49 6.65 -26.40
N CYS A 12 1.94 7.79 -26.93
CA CYS A 12 1.09 8.68 -27.72
C CYS A 12 0.53 7.99 -28.97
N ARG A 13 1.30 7.08 -29.59
CA ARG A 13 0.80 6.18 -30.65
C ARG A 13 -0.32 5.26 -30.19
N LEU A 14 -0.41 4.95 -28.89
CA LEU A 14 -1.49 4.15 -28.29
C LEU A 14 -2.71 5.00 -27.93
N SER A 15 -2.52 6.25 -27.50
CA SER A 15 -3.60 7.12 -26.98
C SER A 15 -4.35 7.94 -28.03
N THR A 16 -3.78 8.24 -29.19
CA THR A 16 -4.50 8.93 -30.29
C THR A 16 -5.45 8.02 -31.07
N ARG A 17 -5.66 6.78 -30.61
CA ARG A 17 -6.47 5.74 -31.24
C ARG A 17 -7.99 5.90 -31.06
N THR A 18 -8.46 6.91 -30.34
CA THR A 18 -9.91 7.10 -30.09
C THR A 18 -10.63 7.88 -31.19
N GLU A 19 -9.92 8.52 -32.12
CA GLU A 19 -10.54 9.25 -33.24
C GLU A 19 -9.82 8.94 -34.57
N GLY A 20 -10.41 8.04 -35.36
CA GLY A 20 -10.10 7.90 -36.79
C GLY A 20 -9.17 6.75 -37.15
N HIS A 21 -9.77 5.77 -37.85
CA HIS A 21 -9.16 4.60 -38.48
C HIS A 21 -7.75 4.78 -39.06
N ILE A 22 -6.75 4.05 -38.52
CA ILE A 22 -5.66 3.44 -39.29
C ILE A 22 -5.31 2.08 -38.64
N ILE A 23 -5.38 1.00 -39.42
CA ILE A 23 -5.04 -0.37 -39.01
C ILE A 23 -3.50 -0.46 -38.90
N ILE A 24 -2.97 -0.47 -37.67
CA ILE A 24 -1.61 -0.88 -37.35
C ILE A 24 -1.70 -1.73 -36.08
N GLU A 25 -1.14 -2.95 -36.14
CA GLU A 25 -1.18 -4.02 -35.14
C GLU A 25 -1.07 -3.49 -33.69
N ASP A 26 -2.00 -3.93 -32.83
CA ASP A 26 -1.95 -3.70 -31.39
C ASP A 26 -0.65 -4.28 -30.81
N LEU A 27 0.20 -3.41 -30.24
CA LEU A 27 1.33 -3.89 -29.44
C LEU A 27 0.75 -4.62 -28.22
N PRO A 28 1.10 -5.90 -27.98
CA PRO A 28 0.53 -6.66 -26.88
C PRO A 28 0.78 -5.97 -25.54
N LYS A 29 -0.22 -6.01 -24.65
CA LYS A 29 -0.15 -5.41 -23.30
C LYS A 29 1.08 -5.89 -22.51
N ASP A 30 1.44 -7.16 -22.69
CA ASP A 30 2.63 -7.76 -22.07
C ASP A 30 3.92 -7.14 -22.59
N THR A 31 4.03 -6.88 -23.90
CA THR A 31 5.19 -6.21 -24.49
C THR A 31 5.35 -4.78 -23.95
N LEU A 32 4.25 -4.05 -23.76
CA LEU A 32 4.29 -2.71 -23.15
C LEU A 32 4.77 -2.77 -21.69
N LYS A 33 4.31 -3.77 -20.94
CA LYS A 33 4.74 -4.01 -19.55
C LYS A 33 6.21 -4.34 -19.43
N ASP A 34 6.75 -5.14 -20.34
CA ASP A 34 8.18 -5.45 -20.37
C ASP A 34 9.02 -4.20 -20.68
N ILE A 35 8.58 -3.38 -21.64
CA ILE A 35 9.25 -2.11 -21.98
C ILE A 35 9.26 -1.16 -20.77
N ILE A 36 8.12 -0.98 -20.09
CA ILE A 36 8.02 -0.12 -18.92
C ILE A 36 8.89 -0.65 -17.78
N THR A 37 8.91 -1.97 -17.58
CA THR A 37 9.73 -2.63 -16.55
C THR A 37 11.22 -2.44 -16.82
N ASP A 38 11.69 -2.65 -18.05
CA ASP A 38 13.08 -2.39 -18.46
C ASP A 38 13.44 -0.91 -18.28
N ALA A 39 12.53 0.00 -18.64
CA ALA A 39 12.73 1.44 -18.44
C ALA A 39 12.96 1.78 -16.96
N PHE A 40 12.09 1.31 -16.06
CA PHE A 40 12.26 1.54 -14.62
C PHE A 40 13.56 0.94 -14.09
N ALA A 41 13.94 -0.27 -14.51
CA ALA A 41 15.20 -0.89 -14.10
C ALA A 41 16.44 -0.10 -14.56
N ARG A 42 16.43 0.43 -15.80
CA ARG A 42 17.52 1.28 -16.31
C ARG A 42 17.60 2.61 -15.57
N ILE A 43 16.46 3.23 -15.30
CA ILE A 43 16.39 4.48 -14.54
C ILE A 43 16.89 4.26 -13.12
N ASP A 44 16.50 3.17 -12.47
CA ASP A 44 16.98 2.79 -11.14
C ASP A 44 18.51 2.68 -11.09
N LYS A 45 19.11 1.97 -12.05
CA LYS A 45 20.57 1.86 -12.18
C LYS A 45 21.24 3.23 -12.37
N MET A 46 20.63 4.10 -13.17
CA MET A 46 21.11 5.47 -13.39
C MET A 46 21.02 6.30 -12.10
N VAL A 47 19.89 6.27 -11.41
CA VAL A 47 19.63 6.94 -10.13
C VAL A 47 20.67 6.54 -9.08
N ASN A 48 20.92 5.25 -8.92
CA ASN A 48 21.92 4.73 -8.00
C ASN A 48 23.35 5.15 -8.37
N THR A 49 23.68 5.20 -9.66
CA THR A 49 24.99 5.68 -10.13
C THR A 49 25.18 7.17 -9.85
N LEU A 50 24.16 7.98 -10.15
CA LEU A 50 24.17 9.43 -9.90
C LEU A 50 24.25 9.75 -8.41
N HIS A 51 23.60 8.96 -7.54
CA HIS A 51 23.69 9.11 -6.08
C HIS A 51 25.13 8.94 -5.60
N ARG A 52 25.80 7.90 -6.07
CA ARG A 52 27.21 7.65 -5.75
C ARG A 52 28.15 8.76 -6.23
N CYS A 53 27.76 9.49 -7.27
CA CYS A 53 28.49 10.65 -7.77
C CYS A 53 28.12 11.97 -7.07
N GLY A 54 27.25 11.95 -6.05
CA GLY A 54 26.84 13.14 -5.30
C GLY A 54 25.87 14.07 -6.03
N SER A 55 25.17 13.56 -7.05
CA SER A 55 24.22 14.37 -7.84
C SER A 55 22.99 14.76 -7.03
N LYS A 56 22.56 16.02 -7.12
CA LYS A 56 21.37 16.52 -6.41
C LYS A 56 20.07 16.37 -7.19
N VAL A 57 20.12 16.08 -8.50
CA VAL A 57 18.94 16.02 -9.38
C VAL A 57 18.18 14.69 -9.35
N ILE A 58 18.60 13.77 -8.47
CA ILE A 58 18.09 12.39 -8.46
C ILE A 58 16.61 12.32 -8.10
N ARG A 59 16.18 13.15 -7.15
CA ARG A 59 14.78 13.21 -6.72
C ARG A 59 13.87 13.66 -7.86
N ASP A 60 14.30 14.66 -8.62
CA ASP A 60 13.57 15.13 -9.80
C ASP A 60 13.48 14.05 -10.87
N ILE A 61 14.55 13.27 -11.07
CA ILE A 61 14.53 12.13 -12.00
C ILE A 61 13.51 11.09 -11.56
N VAL A 62 13.49 10.71 -10.27
CA VAL A 62 12.53 9.73 -9.75
C VAL A 62 11.10 10.21 -9.96
N VAL A 63 10.80 11.44 -9.53
CA VAL A 63 9.47 12.03 -9.60
C VAL A 63 9.00 12.15 -11.05
N LYS A 64 9.86 12.69 -11.93
CA LYS A 64 9.60 12.75 -13.36
C LYS A 64 9.31 11.37 -13.95
N SER A 65 10.05 10.35 -13.50
CA SER A 65 9.90 9.00 -14.03
C SER A 65 8.57 8.37 -13.66
N LEU A 66 8.18 8.50 -12.40
CA LEU A 66 6.87 8.06 -11.92
C LEU A 66 5.75 8.82 -12.65
N SER A 67 5.89 10.14 -12.79
CA SER A 67 4.88 10.96 -13.47
C SER A 67 4.72 10.64 -14.96
N GLU A 68 5.81 10.47 -15.71
CA GLU A 68 5.75 10.29 -17.16
C GLU A 68 5.48 8.83 -17.57
N LEU A 69 6.01 7.83 -16.86
CA LEU A 69 5.76 6.41 -17.21
C LEU A 69 4.38 5.92 -16.76
N LEU A 70 3.81 6.51 -15.70
CA LEU A 70 2.55 6.05 -15.12
C LEU A 70 1.34 6.90 -15.52
N ALA A 71 1.51 8.00 -16.28
CA ALA A 71 0.41 8.88 -16.75
C ALA A 71 -0.67 8.19 -17.62
N HIS A 72 -0.49 6.91 -17.87
CA HIS A 72 -0.78 6.27 -19.14
C HIS A 72 -1.15 4.77 -18.94
N GLY A 73 -0.94 4.22 -17.76
CA GLY A 73 -1.26 2.81 -17.47
C GLY A 73 -2.34 2.65 -16.41
N ASP A 74 -3.11 1.56 -16.48
CA ASP A 74 -3.75 1.03 -15.28
C ASP A 74 -2.67 0.53 -14.32
N THR A 75 -2.64 1.13 -13.14
CA THR A 75 -1.50 1.14 -12.20
C THR A 75 -1.22 -0.21 -11.56
N SER A 76 -2.23 -1.08 -11.49
CA SER A 76 -2.14 -2.40 -10.87
C SER A 76 -1.18 -3.33 -11.61
N ASP A 77 -1.07 -3.18 -12.93
CA ASP A 77 -0.24 -4.03 -13.79
C ASP A 77 1.25 -3.73 -13.67
N TYR A 78 1.60 -2.50 -13.27
CA TYR A 78 2.98 -1.99 -13.23
C TYR A 78 3.54 -1.87 -11.81
N HIS A 79 2.80 -2.29 -10.78
CA HIS A 79 3.23 -2.19 -9.38
C HIS A 79 4.66 -2.71 -9.14
N LYS A 80 4.98 -3.89 -9.67
CA LYS A 80 6.33 -4.48 -9.57
C LYS A 80 7.38 -3.64 -10.30
N SER A 81 7.00 -3.06 -11.44
CA SER A 81 7.90 -2.31 -12.33
C SER A 81 8.43 -1.04 -11.66
N TYR A 82 7.57 -0.24 -11.01
CA TYR A 82 8.01 1.01 -10.38
C TYR A 82 8.46 0.85 -8.91
N SER A 83 8.18 -0.29 -8.27
CA SER A 83 8.58 -0.58 -6.89
C SER A 83 10.11 -0.47 -6.69
N VAL A 84 10.91 -0.87 -7.69
CA VAL A 84 12.38 -0.74 -7.65
C VAL A 84 12.83 0.72 -7.47
N LEU A 85 12.15 1.64 -8.14
CA LEU A 85 12.49 3.06 -8.10
C LEU A 85 12.09 3.70 -6.77
N ILE A 86 10.95 3.26 -6.20
CA ILE A 86 10.51 3.65 -4.86
C ILE A 86 11.49 3.14 -3.80
N GLU A 87 11.98 1.90 -3.96
CA GLU A 87 12.99 1.34 -3.05
C GLU A 87 14.29 2.17 -3.08
N SER A 88 14.74 2.58 -4.27
CA SER A 88 15.90 3.48 -4.40
C SER A 88 15.65 4.86 -3.80
N TRP A 89 14.46 5.43 -4.00
CA TRP A 89 14.06 6.67 -3.32
C TRP A 89 14.20 6.55 -1.80
N VAL A 90 13.61 5.52 -1.20
CA VAL A 90 13.66 5.26 0.25
C VAL A 90 15.11 5.09 0.71
N LYS A 91 15.92 4.28 0.03
CA LYS A 91 17.34 4.07 0.39
C LYS A 91 18.15 5.37 0.36
N ILE A 92 17.91 6.21 -0.64
CA ILE A 92 18.61 7.49 -0.79
C ILE A 92 18.18 8.45 0.33
N THR A 93 16.88 8.57 0.58
CA THR A 93 16.35 9.41 1.67
C THR A 93 16.90 8.97 3.02
N LEU A 94 16.92 7.67 3.32
CA LEU A 94 17.49 7.16 4.57
C LEU A 94 18.98 7.46 4.69
N LYS A 95 19.76 7.40 3.60
CA LYS A 95 21.19 7.72 3.63
C LYS A 95 21.44 9.22 3.81
N ASP A 96 20.71 10.05 3.08
CA ASP A 96 20.90 11.50 3.07
C ASP A 96 20.48 12.15 4.41
N PHE A 97 19.50 11.56 5.11
CA PHE A 97 18.91 12.11 6.33
C PHE A 97 19.17 11.25 7.59
N ALA A 98 20.03 10.24 7.53
CA ALA A 98 20.32 9.36 8.67
C ALA A 98 20.74 10.12 9.95
N ASN A 99 21.47 11.23 9.78
CA ASN A 99 22.02 12.03 10.88
C ASN A 99 21.27 13.37 11.07
N ASP A 100 20.19 13.61 10.33
CA ASP A 100 19.43 14.84 10.50
C ASP A 100 18.59 14.77 11.78
N GLN A 101 18.75 15.75 12.66
CA GLN A 101 17.94 15.87 13.87
C GLN A 101 16.50 16.29 13.54
N ASN A 102 16.29 16.98 12.42
CA ASN A 102 14.99 17.40 11.94
C ASN A 102 14.45 16.38 10.93
N MET A 103 13.87 15.28 11.43
CA MET A 103 13.31 14.22 10.57
C MET A 103 12.17 14.71 9.65
N ASP A 104 11.50 15.81 10.00
CA ASP A 104 10.42 16.38 9.20
C ASP A 104 10.94 17.02 7.90
N SER A 105 12.24 17.31 7.82
CA SER A 105 12.90 17.85 6.62
C SER A 105 12.99 16.82 5.49
N ALA A 106 12.93 15.52 5.82
CA ALA A 106 13.08 14.44 4.85
C ALA A 106 11.91 14.46 3.83
N PRO A 107 12.19 14.35 2.52
CA PRO A 107 11.19 14.46 1.49
C PRO A 107 10.34 13.19 1.38
N LEU A 108 9.06 13.37 1.07
CA LEU A 108 8.12 12.32 0.69
C LEU A 108 7.76 12.46 -0.79
N LEU A 109 7.45 11.36 -1.47
CA LEU A 109 7.06 11.41 -2.89
C LEU A 109 5.81 12.27 -3.10
N TYR A 110 4.90 12.31 -2.12
CA TYR A 110 3.63 13.06 -2.20
C TYR A 110 3.82 14.51 -2.65
N HIS A 111 4.62 15.28 -1.93
CA HIS A 111 4.79 16.72 -2.19
C HIS A 111 5.41 16.96 -3.57
N SER A 112 6.38 16.14 -3.96
CA SER A 112 7.05 16.27 -5.25
C SER A 112 6.15 15.86 -6.43
N LEU A 113 5.31 14.83 -6.26
CA LEU A 113 4.35 14.39 -7.27
C LEU A 113 3.22 15.42 -7.43
N MET A 114 2.71 15.97 -6.34
CA MET A 114 1.68 17.02 -6.35
C MET A 114 2.18 18.31 -7.02
N GLY A 115 3.47 18.64 -6.87
CA GLY A 115 4.10 19.79 -7.53
C GLY A 115 4.48 19.56 -8.99
N TYR A 116 4.29 18.35 -9.55
CA TYR A 116 4.69 18.05 -10.92
C TYR A 116 3.69 18.64 -11.95
N PRO A 117 4.14 19.26 -13.06
CA PRO A 117 3.27 19.99 -13.99
C PRO A 117 2.12 19.18 -14.60
N SER A 118 2.26 17.86 -14.69
CA SER A 118 1.21 16.94 -15.12
C SER A 118 0.77 16.09 -13.93
N PRO A 119 -0.26 16.50 -13.18
CA PRO A 119 -0.64 15.83 -11.94
C PRO A 119 -1.16 14.42 -12.25
N LEU A 120 -0.70 13.45 -11.46
CA LEU A 120 -1.21 12.07 -11.53
C LEU A 120 -2.60 11.97 -10.88
N PRO A 121 -3.45 11.01 -11.28
CA PRO A 121 -4.69 10.73 -10.59
C PRO A 121 -4.46 10.45 -9.10
N LYS A 122 -5.34 10.95 -8.20
CA LYS A 122 -5.22 10.75 -6.75
C LYS A 122 -5.03 9.28 -6.36
N LYS A 123 -5.79 8.38 -7.00
CA LYS A 123 -5.67 6.93 -6.79
C LYS A 123 -4.26 6.41 -7.08
N LEU A 124 -3.62 6.89 -8.15
CA LEU A 124 -2.25 6.50 -8.49
C LEU A 124 -1.24 7.06 -7.50
N ILE A 125 -1.41 8.31 -7.07
CA ILE A 125 -0.57 8.89 -6.00
C ILE A 125 -0.71 8.06 -4.72
N GLY A 126 -1.93 7.66 -4.35
CA GLY A 126 -2.20 6.76 -3.24
C GLY A 126 -1.44 5.44 -3.36
N SER A 127 -1.53 4.76 -4.51
CA SER A 127 -0.79 3.52 -4.77
C SER A 127 0.73 3.68 -4.67
N ILE A 128 1.30 4.79 -5.14
CA ILE A 128 2.73 5.09 -5.02
C ILE A 128 3.12 5.26 -3.54
N LEU A 129 2.33 6.02 -2.78
CA LEU A 129 2.59 6.24 -1.36
C LEU A 129 2.42 4.98 -0.52
N GLU A 130 1.48 4.11 -0.86
CA GLU A 130 1.36 2.80 -0.21
C GLU A 130 2.59 1.91 -0.44
N GLN A 131 3.21 2.00 -1.62
CA GLN A 131 4.48 1.33 -1.89
C GLN A 131 5.63 1.99 -1.13
N GLU A 132 5.68 3.33 -1.05
CA GLU A 132 6.68 4.05 -0.25
C GLU A 132 6.58 3.65 1.24
N LEU A 133 5.36 3.61 1.77
CA LEU A 133 5.06 3.15 3.13
C LEU A 133 5.57 1.73 3.38
N LEU A 134 5.29 0.81 2.46
CA LEU A 134 5.75 -0.58 2.55
C LEU A 134 7.28 -0.67 2.58
N LYS A 135 7.97 0.09 1.72
CA LYS A 135 9.44 0.10 1.66
C LYS A 135 10.09 0.66 2.92
N TYR A 136 9.50 1.67 3.56
CA TYR A 136 9.98 2.09 4.88
C TYR A 136 9.77 1.01 5.95
N GLY A 137 8.65 0.28 5.91
CA GLY A 137 8.39 -0.87 6.81
C GLY A 137 9.37 -2.02 6.63
N GLU A 138 9.68 -2.41 5.39
CA GLU A 138 10.68 -3.44 5.09
C GLU A 138 12.08 -3.07 5.63
N MET A 139 12.43 -1.79 5.60
CA MET A 139 13.74 -1.28 6.06
C MET A 139 13.78 -0.93 7.55
N GLU A 140 12.65 -0.93 8.25
CA GLU A 140 12.54 -0.59 9.67
C GLU A 140 13.30 -1.56 10.58
N SER A 141 13.46 -2.82 10.17
CA SER A 141 14.29 -3.83 10.86
C SER A 141 15.74 -3.39 11.10
N ARG A 142 16.21 -2.35 10.41
CA ARG A 142 17.52 -1.72 10.61
C ARG A 142 17.52 -0.62 11.68
N ALA A 143 16.42 -0.48 12.42
CA ALA A 143 16.24 0.33 13.63
C ALA A 143 16.52 1.84 13.47
N THR A 144 16.14 2.44 12.34
CA THR A 144 16.21 3.91 12.19
C THR A 144 14.87 4.55 12.57
N MET A 145 14.86 5.39 13.61
CA MET A 145 13.68 6.20 14.01
C MET A 145 13.07 6.97 12.82
N LEU A 146 13.90 7.31 11.84
CA LEU A 146 13.48 7.94 10.58
C LEU A 146 12.44 7.10 9.82
N CYS A 147 12.59 5.77 9.71
CA CYS A 147 11.61 4.93 9.01
C CYS A 147 10.22 5.04 9.65
N GLY A 148 10.13 4.90 10.97
CA GLY A 148 8.86 5.01 11.69
C GLY A 148 8.20 6.39 11.53
N ASN A 149 9.00 7.47 11.60
CA ASN A 149 8.51 8.83 11.34
C ASN A 149 7.95 8.95 9.91
N MET A 150 8.68 8.48 8.90
CA MET A 150 8.24 8.55 7.50
C MET A 150 6.96 7.74 7.26
N GLN A 151 6.84 6.55 7.87
CA GLN A 151 5.60 5.76 7.78
C GLN A 151 4.40 6.54 8.34
N ILE A 152 4.53 7.15 9.51
CA ILE A 152 3.45 7.94 10.14
C ILE A 152 3.04 9.11 9.23
N ARG A 153 4.01 9.87 8.71
CA ARG A 153 3.74 11.00 7.81
C ARG A 153 3.01 10.56 6.55
N ILE A 154 3.41 9.44 5.94
CA ILE A 154 2.73 8.90 4.76
C ILE A 154 1.31 8.45 5.08
N ILE A 155 1.12 7.75 6.22
CA ILE A 155 -0.20 7.31 6.69
C ILE A 155 -1.13 8.51 6.86
N ASP A 156 -0.67 9.58 7.49
CA ASP A 156 -1.52 10.75 7.73
C ASP A 156 -1.89 11.45 6.42
N ILE A 157 -0.98 11.53 5.44
CA ILE A 157 -1.31 12.03 4.08
C ILE A 157 -2.36 11.14 3.40
N LEU A 158 -2.17 9.82 3.44
CA LEU A 158 -3.11 8.87 2.83
C LEU A 158 -4.52 9.01 3.44
N LEU A 159 -4.62 9.14 4.77
CA LEU A 159 -5.90 9.23 5.46
C LEU A 159 -6.55 10.62 5.36
N ASN A 160 -5.77 11.70 5.38
CA ASN A 160 -6.33 13.05 5.50
C ASN A 160 -6.44 13.80 4.16
N GLU A 161 -5.70 13.39 3.13
CA GLU A 161 -5.66 14.10 1.84
C GLU A 161 -6.16 13.27 0.65
N LEU A 162 -5.90 11.96 0.65
CA LEU A 162 -6.16 11.08 -0.50
C LEU A 162 -7.41 10.22 -0.33
N TYR A 163 -7.54 9.51 0.78
CA TYR A 163 -8.62 8.53 1.02
C TYR A 163 -9.71 9.06 1.96
N CYS A 164 -10.18 10.28 1.69
CA CYS A 164 -11.22 10.94 2.51
C CYS A 164 -12.65 10.61 2.02
N SER A 165 -12.80 10.32 0.74
CA SER A 165 -14.09 10.08 0.09
C SER A 165 -14.56 8.63 0.24
N LYS A 166 -15.88 8.41 0.19
CA LYS A 166 -16.51 7.09 0.26
C LYS A 166 -15.97 6.06 -0.74
N GLU A 167 -15.61 6.51 -1.94
CA GLU A 167 -15.05 5.66 -3.00
C GLU A 167 -13.74 4.96 -2.59
N TYR A 168 -13.00 5.51 -1.61
CA TYR A 168 -11.72 4.98 -1.13
C TYR A 168 -11.84 4.28 0.22
N TYR A 169 -13.04 3.95 0.71
CA TYR A 169 -13.18 3.33 2.03
C TYR A 169 -12.42 2.01 2.17
N LEU A 170 -12.29 1.22 1.10
CA LEU A 170 -11.47 0.00 1.13
C LEU A 170 -9.99 0.34 1.33
N ASP A 171 -9.46 1.27 0.54
CA ASP A 171 -8.05 1.68 0.63
C ASP A 171 -7.75 2.38 1.97
N ARG A 172 -8.66 3.26 2.42
CA ARG A 172 -8.63 3.88 3.75
C ARG A 172 -8.55 2.85 4.86
N SER A 173 -9.36 1.80 4.80
CA SER A 173 -9.39 0.74 5.81
C SER A 173 -8.06 -0.01 5.87
N LYS A 174 -7.44 -0.31 4.72
CA LYS A 174 -6.09 -0.92 4.67
C LYS A 174 -5.03 -0.02 5.29
N VAL A 175 -5.09 1.29 5.03
CA VAL A 175 -4.17 2.27 5.62
C VAL A 175 -4.38 2.38 7.14
N LEU A 176 -5.61 2.35 7.63
CA LEU A 176 -5.91 2.33 9.07
C LEU A 176 -5.36 1.07 9.76
N VAL A 177 -5.44 -0.10 9.11
CA VAL A 177 -4.82 -1.34 9.61
C VAL A 177 -3.29 -1.19 9.70
N ARG A 178 -2.65 -0.57 8.70
CA ARG A 178 -1.20 -0.27 8.75
C ARG A 178 -0.86 0.74 9.84
N LYS A 179 -1.70 1.76 10.05
CA LYS A 179 -1.57 2.73 11.16
C LYS A 179 -1.60 2.03 12.51
N ALA A 180 -2.56 1.13 12.70
CA ALA A 180 -2.66 0.32 13.91
C ALA A 180 -1.39 -0.51 14.15
N HIS A 181 -0.86 -1.16 13.10
CA HIS A 181 0.38 -1.90 13.19
C HIS A 181 1.57 -1.01 13.62
N ALA A 182 1.77 0.14 12.96
CA ALA A 182 2.85 1.07 13.31
C ALA A 182 2.73 1.59 14.77
N LEU A 183 1.50 1.91 15.21
CA LEU A 183 1.22 2.32 16.58
C LEU A 183 1.56 1.23 17.59
N ARG A 184 1.14 -0.02 17.31
CA ARG A 184 1.43 -1.18 18.18
C ARG A 184 2.94 -1.44 18.28
N SER A 185 3.68 -1.39 17.16
CA SER A 185 5.14 -1.54 17.14
C SER A 185 5.87 -0.45 17.92
N SER A 186 5.26 0.73 18.07
CA SER A 186 5.83 1.86 18.82
C SER A 186 5.64 1.76 20.34
N GLY A 187 5.01 0.68 20.84
CA GLY A 187 4.92 0.36 22.27
C GLY A 187 3.49 0.36 22.82
N VAL A 188 3.33 -0.31 23.97
CA VAL A 188 2.04 -0.61 24.62
C VAL A 188 1.24 0.65 24.97
N GLN A 189 1.90 1.79 25.22
CA GLN A 189 1.26 3.07 25.47
C GLN A 189 0.38 3.56 24.30
N ASN A 190 0.59 3.05 23.09
CA ASN A 190 -0.19 3.40 21.89
C ASN A 190 -1.33 2.41 21.60
N ILE A 191 -1.56 1.40 22.45
CA ILE A 191 -2.54 0.35 22.19
C ILE A 191 -3.97 0.87 22.08
N SER A 192 -4.32 1.95 22.78
CA SER A 192 -5.62 2.61 22.67
C SER A 192 -5.84 3.20 21.27
N ARG A 193 -4.87 3.96 20.76
CA ARG A 193 -4.90 4.55 19.41
C ARG A 193 -4.88 3.48 18.32
N CYS A 194 -4.19 2.37 18.58
CA CYS A 194 -4.21 1.19 17.72
C CYS A 194 -5.64 0.61 17.62
N LEU A 195 -6.30 0.39 18.76
CA LEU A 195 -7.70 -0.08 18.81
C LEU A 195 -8.68 0.89 18.13
N GLU A 196 -8.51 2.20 18.33
CA GLU A 196 -9.32 3.23 17.65
C GLU A 196 -9.17 3.13 16.12
N SER A 197 -7.93 3.01 15.63
CA SER A 197 -7.65 2.87 14.20
C SER A 197 -8.26 1.60 13.61
N LEU A 198 -8.17 0.47 14.32
CA LEU A 198 -8.77 -0.81 13.90
C LEU A 198 -10.31 -0.75 13.95
N SER A 199 -10.88 -0.10 14.95
CA SER A 199 -12.34 0.09 15.07
C SER A 199 -12.88 0.91 13.90
N GLU A 200 -12.18 1.98 13.50
CA GLU A 200 -12.53 2.77 12.32
C GLU A 200 -12.47 1.91 11.04
N ALA A 201 -11.39 1.14 10.85
CA ALA A 201 -11.25 0.23 9.71
C ALA A 201 -12.39 -0.80 9.63
N ILE A 202 -12.72 -1.44 10.77
CA ILE A 202 -13.84 -2.39 10.88
C ILE A 202 -15.16 -1.72 10.50
N SER A 203 -15.42 -0.51 11.00
CA SER A 203 -16.65 0.23 10.71
C SER A 203 -16.80 0.52 9.21
N LEU A 204 -15.74 0.99 8.56
CA LEU A 204 -15.74 1.29 7.13
C LEU A 204 -15.95 0.04 6.28
N LEU A 205 -15.22 -1.05 6.57
CA LEU A 205 -15.37 -2.31 5.86
C LEU A 205 -16.77 -2.92 6.03
N ARG A 206 -17.37 -2.80 7.22
CA ARG A 206 -18.76 -3.19 7.45
C ARG A 206 -19.73 -2.36 6.64
N SER A 207 -19.54 -1.04 6.54
CA SER A 207 -20.41 -0.20 5.70
C SER A 207 -20.37 -0.62 4.22
N ILE A 208 -19.19 -0.97 3.70
CA ILE A 208 -19.05 -1.45 2.31
C ILE A 208 -19.82 -2.77 2.11
N LEU A 209 -19.75 -3.70 3.07
CA LEU A 209 -20.47 -4.97 2.99
C LEU A 209 -22.00 -4.80 3.06
N LEU A 210 -22.49 -3.82 3.81
CA LEU A 210 -23.92 -3.53 3.91
C LEU A 210 -24.47 -2.91 2.63
N ASP A 211 -23.67 -2.06 1.97
CA ASP A 211 -24.04 -1.36 0.74
C ASP A 211 -23.94 -2.27 -0.51
N SER A 212 -23.22 -3.40 -0.43
CA SER A 212 -23.00 -4.30 -1.55
C SER A 212 -23.93 -5.52 -1.52
N SER A 213 -24.74 -5.69 -2.58
CA SER A 213 -25.62 -6.85 -2.75
C SER A 213 -24.88 -8.16 -3.06
N ARG A 214 -23.58 -8.11 -3.34
CA ARG A 214 -22.70 -9.28 -3.52
C ARG A 214 -21.55 -9.22 -2.52
N GLY A 215 -21.36 -10.30 -1.77
CA GLY A 215 -20.22 -10.47 -0.87
C GLY A 215 -18.91 -10.21 -1.60
N ASN A 216 -18.29 -9.07 -1.31
CA ASN A 216 -16.99 -8.73 -1.85
C ASN A 216 -15.95 -9.52 -1.06
N ALA A 217 -15.43 -10.60 -1.65
CA ALA A 217 -14.46 -11.50 -1.01
C ALA A 217 -13.23 -10.74 -0.47
N ILE A 218 -12.78 -9.70 -1.17
CA ILE A 218 -11.68 -8.84 -0.72
C ILE A 218 -12.09 -8.11 0.56
N VAL A 219 -13.25 -7.45 0.57
CA VAL A 219 -13.73 -6.69 1.75
C VAL A 219 -13.95 -7.62 2.94
N MET A 220 -14.52 -8.81 2.71
CA MET A 220 -14.69 -9.81 3.76
C MET A 220 -13.33 -10.27 4.32
N HIS A 221 -12.30 -10.37 3.49
CA HIS A 221 -10.96 -10.83 3.89
C HIS A 221 -10.24 -9.76 4.70
N GLU A 222 -10.25 -8.52 4.22
CA GLU A 222 -9.71 -7.37 4.94
C GLU A 222 -10.42 -7.17 6.29
N LEU A 223 -11.75 -7.35 6.32
CA LEU A 223 -12.52 -7.23 7.57
C LEU A 223 -12.17 -8.32 8.57
N ALA A 224 -11.98 -9.56 8.10
CA ALA A 224 -11.53 -10.65 8.96
C ALA A 224 -10.14 -10.36 9.55
N ILE A 225 -9.18 -9.91 8.74
CA ILE A 225 -7.85 -9.49 9.22
C ILE A 225 -7.97 -8.38 10.27
N ALA A 226 -8.79 -7.36 10.03
CA ALA A 226 -8.99 -6.26 10.97
C ALA A 226 -9.55 -6.76 12.32
N TYR A 227 -10.50 -7.69 12.33
CA TYR A 227 -10.99 -8.32 13.55
C TYR A 227 -9.91 -9.12 14.27
N CYS A 228 -9.09 -9.91 13.56
CA CYS A 228 -7.99 -10.66 14.16
C CYS A 228 -7.04 -9.73 14.92
N LEU A 229 -6.60 -8.67 14.23
CA LEU A 229 -5.69 -7.67 14.80
C LEU A 229 -6.34 -6.92 15.97
N HIS A 230 -7.63 -6.61 15.88
CA HIS A 230 -8.37 -5.97 16.96
C HIS A 230 -8.43 -6.87 18.20
N ALA A 231 -8.69 -8.17 18.04
CA ALA A 231 -8.67 -9.14 19.14
C ALA A 231 -7.30 -9.20 19.84
N HIS A 232 -6.21 -9.21 19.07
CA HIS A 232 -4.84 -9.16 19.61
C HIS A 232 -4.59 -7.89 20.42
N CYS A 233 -4.93 -6.73 19.85
CA CYS A 233 -4.73 -5.46 20.53
C CYS A 233 -5.62 -5.33 21.77
N ALA A 234 -6.82 -5.91 21.74
CA ALA A 234 -7.74 -5.93 22.86
C ALA A 234 -7.18 -6.78 24.01
N GLN A 235 -6.54 -7.92 23.70
CA GLN A 235 -5.82 -8.72 24.68
C GLN A 235 -4.67 -7.94 25.34
N GLU A 236 -3.82 -7.29 24.54
CA GLU A 236 -2.71 -6.47 25.04
C GLU A 236 -3.18 -5.30 25.90
N ALA A 237 -4.31 -4.71 25.55
CA ALA A 237 -4.95 -3.65 26.32
C ALA A 237 -5.72 -4.15 27.56
N ASN A 238 -5.63 -5.45 27.89
CA ASN A 238 -6.41 -6.10 28.96
C ASN A 238 -7.92 -5.80 28.89
N ARG A 239 -8.46 -5.71 27.67
CA ARG A 239 -9.91 -5.60 27.46
C ARG A 239 -10.58 -6.94 27.82
N GLY A 240 -11.87 -6.88 28.16
CA GLY A 240 -12.63 -8.05 28.58
C GLY A 240 -12.66 -9.16 27.52
N GLY A 241 -12.63 -10.43 27.96
CA GLY A 241 -12.59 -11.60 27.08
C GLY A 241 -13.75 -11.69 26.08
N LYS A 242 -14.87 -11.03 26.37
CA LYS A 242 -16.00 -10.91 25.44
C LYS A 242 -15.62 -10.23 24.12
N VAL A 243 -14.87 -9.12 24.17
CA VAL A 243 -14.46 -8.36 22.96
C VAL A 243 -13.61 -9.26 22.07
N ILE A 244 -12.60 -9.88 22.67
CA ILE A 244 -11.69 -10.81 22.01
C ILE A 244 -12.46 -11.96 21.34
N PHE A 245 -13.42 -12.55 22.05
CA PHE A 245 -14.20 -13.67 21.54
C PHE A 245 -15.14 -13.26 20.40
N ASP A 246 -15.80 -12.10 20.54
CA ASP A 246 -16.70 -11.58 19.51
C ASP A 246 -15.95 -11.23 18.21
N ASP A 247 -14.74 -10.66 18.33
CA ASP A 247 -13.86 -10.39 17.20
C ASP A 247 -13.39 -11.69 16.51
N ALA A 248 -12.90 -12.66 17.30
CA ALA A 248 -12.46 -13.95 16.77
C ALA A 248 -13.59 -14.69 16.04
N ARG A 249 -14.79 -14.72 16.65
CA ARG A 249 -15.99 -15.30 16.03
C ARG A 249 -16.34 -14.58 14.73
N SER A 250 -16.24 -13.25 14.69
CA SER A 250 -16.53 -12.45 13.50
C SER A 250 -15.54 -12.74 12.37
N ALA A 251 -14.24 -12.84 12.66
CA ALA A 251 -13.21 -13.18 11.69
C ALA A 251 -13.44 -14.56 11.07
N VAL A 252 -13.61 -15.59 11.90
CA VAL A 252 -13.88 -16.97 11.45
C VAL A 252 -15.18 -17.05 10.64
N GLY A 253 -16.23 -16.35 11.09
CA GLY A 253 -17.51 -16.28 10.40
C GLY A 253 -17.45 -15.62 9.01
N LEU A 254 -16.48 -14.73 8.76
CA LEU A 254 -16.26 -14.12 7.45
C LEU A 254 -15.49 -15.06 6.52
N TRP A 255 -14.42 -15.69 7.00
CA TRP A 255 -13.64 -16.63 6.20
C TRP A 255 -14.43 -17.89 5.84
N SER A 256 -15.30 -18.38 6.73
CA SER A 256 -16.16 -19.53 6.42
C SER A 256 -17.13 -19.27 5.27
N LYS A 257 -17.67 -18.04 5.18
CA LYS A 257 -18.56 -17.62 4.09
C LYS A 257 -17.85 -17.54 2.73
N MET A 258 -16.55 -17.25 2.70
CA MET A 258 -15.76 -17.26 1.46
C MET A 258 -15.59 -18.68 0.90
N GLY A 259 -15.39 -19.68 1.77
CA GLY A 259 -15.23 -21.07 1.36
C GLY A 259 -16.49 -21.65 0.69
N THR A 260 -17.66 -21.05 0.95
CA THR A 260 -18.96 -21.49 0.42
C THR A 260 -19.40 -20.77 -0.86
N SER A 261 -18.71 -19.71 -1.29
CA SER A 261 -19.09 -18.99 -2.51
C SER A 261 -18.51 -19.66 -3.76
N HIS A 262 -19.39 -20.23 -4.59
CA HIS A 262 -19.06 -20.93 -5.83
C HIS A 262 -18.08 -20.19 -6.75
N HIS A 263 -17.15 -20.95 -7.31
CA HIS A 263 -16.21 -20.58 -8.37
C HIS A 263 -16.90 -19.91 -9.56
N SER A 264 -16.60 -18.63 -9.80
CA SER A 264 -16.83 -17.96 -11.09
C SER A 264 -16.02 -16.66 -11.17
N SER A 265 -14.70 -16.78 -11.33
CA SER A 265 -13.89 -15.93 -12.22
C SER A 265 -12.39 -16.27 -12.05
N PRO A 266 -11.72 -16.84 -13.07
CA PRO A 266 -10.27 -16.96 -13.08
C PRO A 266 -9.69 -15.58 -13.43
N GLY A 267 -9.39 -14.77 -12.42
CA GLY A 267 -8.83 -13.43 -12.69
C GLY A 267 -8.39 -12.62 -11.49
N VAL A 268 -8.87 -12.91 -10.28
CA VAL A 268 -8.36 -12.23 -9.08
C VAL A 268 -7.28 -13.11 -8.47
N ILE A 269 -6.08 -12.97 -9.03
CA ILE A 269 -4.84 -13.38 -8.37
C ILE A 269 -4.94 -12.87 -6.93
N PHE A 270 -4.95 -13.79 -5.96
CA PHE A 270 -4.60 -13.49 -4.57
C PHE A 270 -3.27 -12.76 -4.63
N GLN A 271 -3.30 -11.43 -4.65
CA GLN A 271 -2.11 -10.60 -4.65
C GLN A 271 -1.53 -10.74 -3.25
N GLN A 272 -0.70 -11.77 -3.14
CA GLN A 272 -0.23 -12.44 -1.93
C GLN A 272 -1.36 -12.99 -1.03
N PRO A 273 -1.49 -14.33 -0.89
CA PRO A 273 -1.88 -14.86 0.41
C PRO A 273 -0.85 -14.25 1.38
N SER A 274 -1.28 -13.34 2.24
CA SER A 274 -0.36 -12.73 3.19
C SER A 274 0.36 -13.88 3.90
N GLU A 275 1.70 -13.86 3.89
CA GLU A 275 2.52 -14.76 4.70
C GLU A 275 2.13 -14.68 6.20
N THR A 276 1.28 -13.73 6.54
CA THR A 276 0.65 -13.40 7.82
C THR A 276 -0.65 -14.14 8.14
N LEU A 277 -1.39 -14.74 7.19
CA LEU A 277 -2.71 -15.33 7.47
C LEU A 277 -2.63 -16.54 8.41
N VAL A 278 -1.71 -17.46 8.12
CA VAL A 278 -1.50 -18.66 8.93
C VAL A 278 -1.02 -18.28 10.34
N PRO A 279 -0.01 -17.41 10.51
CA PRO A 279 0.36 -16.88 11.82
C PRO A 279 -0.81 -16.22 12.57
N LEU A 280 -1.64 -15.41 11.91
CA LEU A 280 -2.80 -14.74 12.53
C LEU A 280 -3.88 -15.71 13.00
N LEU A 281 -4.10 -16.79 12.23
CA LEU A 281 -5.03 -17.85 12.61
C LEU A 281 -4.50 -18.65 13.81
N CYS A 282 -3.22 -19.03 13.78
CA CYS A 282 -2.58 -19.71 14.89
C CYS A 282 -2.62 -18.86 16.16
N SER A 283 -2.28 -17.57 16.06
CA SER A 283 -2.28 -16.67 17.20
C SER A 283 -3.69 -16.43 17.75
N LEU A 284 -4.72 -16.41 16.90
CA LEU A 284 -6.12 -16.36 17.35
C LEU A 284 -6.52 -17.62 18.14
N VAL A 285 -6.12 -18.81 17.67
CA VAL A 285 -6.39 -20.08 18.36
C VAL A 285 -5.73 -20.09 19.74
N ASP A 286 -4.46 -19.69 19.83
CA ASP A 286 -3.72 -19.61 21.09
C ASP A 286 -4.40 -18.64 22.07
N LEU A 287 -4.87 -17.51 21.56
CA LEU A 287 -5.48 -16.45 22.34
C LEU A 287 -6.86 -16.88 22.90
N LEU A 288 -7.63 -17.64 22.11
CA LEU A 288 -8.85 -18.28 22.59
C LEU A 288 -8.56 -19.35 23.64
N ALA A 289 -7.53 -20.18 23.45
CA ALA A 289 -7.14 -21.22 24.40
C ALA A 289 -6.76 -20.64 25.77
N MET A 290 -6.01 -19.53 25.80
CA MET A 290 -5.65 -18.85 27.05
C MET A 290 -6.87 -18.35 27.83
N LYS A 291 -7.94 -17.90 27.15
CA LYS A 291 -9.14 -17.41 27.84
C LYS A 291 -10.04 -18.52 28.36
N VAL A 292 -10.07 -19.68 27.71
CA VAL A 292 -10.74 -20.88 28.23
C VAL A 292 -10.05 -21.40 29.50
N SER A 293 -8.74 -21.21 29.64
CA SER A 293 -8.00 -21.58 30.86
C SER A 293 -8.12 -20.59 32.03
N GLN A 294 -8.72 -19.41 31.83
CA GLN A 294 -8.90 -18.37 32.86
C GLN A 294 -10.34 -18.28 33.39
N SER A 295 -11.24 -19.15 32.91
CA SER A 295 -12.64 -19.28 33.33
C SER A 295 -12.86 -20.56 34.12
#